data_AF-A0A098EF21-F1
#
_entry.id   AF-A0A098EF21-F1
#
_cell.length_a   1.000
_cell.length_b   1.000
_cell.length_c   1.000
_cell.angle_alpha   90.00
_cell.angle_beta   90.00
_cell.angle_gamma   90.00
#
_symmetry.space_group_name_H-M   'P 1'
#
loop_
_entity.id
_entity.type
_entity.pdbx_description
1 polymer ?
#
loop_
_entity_poly.entity_id
_entity_poly.type
_entity_poly.pdbx_seq_one_letter_code
_entity_poly.pdbx_strand_id
1 'polypeptide(L)'
;MSEKGLSILARLGSGSACRSIPDGFTEWLTGTCNDDSYSVSIANSEYFEIYDLIVMVKKEKKEVSSTAGMEKFNPYFYARLAEVNENLNFVRKGIIEKNFKLLGTYAEKDCISMHTVMMNSGLFYWEPETLKIMKEVWNLRKNGIECYFTIDAGPNVHVLCLHAHKEKVKERISELNFEILESKPGGKARVIKEDLF
;
A
#
# COMPACT_ATOMS: atom_id res chain seq x y z
N MET A 1 -17.93 16.08 14.00
CA MET A 1 -16.82 15.37 14.69
C MET A 1 -15.50 15.89 14.16
N SER A 2 -14.43 15.88 14.97
CA SER A 2 -13.07 16.20 14.50
C SER A 2 -12.52 15.09 13.60
N GLU A 3 -11.50 15.40 12.80
CA GLU A 3 -10.81 14.40 11.96
C GLU A 3 -10.31 13.20 12.77
N LYS A 4 -9.65 13.47 13.92
CA LYS A 4 -9.26 12.46 14.89
C LYS A 4 -10.44 11.60 15.34
N GLY A 5 -11.57 12.22 15.71
CA GLY A 5 -12.76 11.49 16.15
C GLY A 5 -13.35 10.60 15.06
N LEU A 6 -13.39 11.08 13.80
CA LEU A 6 -13.84 10.29 12.64
C LEU A 6 -12.89 9.12 12.36
N SER A 7 -11.58 9.35 12.46
CA SER A 7 -10.55 8.32 12.29
C SER A 7 -10.67 7.21 13.34
N ILE A 8 -10.84 7.56 14.62
CA ILE A 8 -11.10 6.59 15.70
C ILE A 8 -12.35 5.78 15.41
N LEU A 9 -13.45 6.44 15.01
CA LEU A 9 -14.70 5.76 14.70
C LEU A 9 -14.56 4.79 13.52
N ALA A 10 -13.91 5.22 12.43
CA ALA A 10 -13.68 4.39 11.25
C ALA A 10 -12.82 3.15 11.59
N ARG A 11 -11.80 3.32 12.44
CA ARG A 11 -10.93 2.23 12.93
C ARG A 11 -11.73 1.10 13.60
N LEU A 12 -12.79 1.43 14.33
CA LEU A 12 -13.63 0.45 15.03
C LEU A 12 -14.48 -0.39 14.08
N GLY A 13 -14.88 0.15 12.93
CA GLY A 13 -15.60 -0.61 11.90
C GLY A 13 -14.66 -1.48 11.05
N SER A 14 -13.53 -0.91 10.62
CA SER A 14 -12.47 -1.61 9.91
C SER A 14 -11.15 -0.90 10.19
N GLY A 15 -10.18 -1.62 10.77
CA GLY A 15 -8.94 -1.03 11.29
C GLY A 15 -8.27 -0.06 10.32
N SER A 16 -8.02 -0.46 9.07
CA SER A 16 -7.37 0.38 8.06
C SER A 16 -8.22 1.54 7.54
N ALA A 17 -9.55 1.54 7.72
CA ALA A 17 -10.43 2.60 7.24
C ALA A 17 -10.14 3.95 7.91
N CYS A 18 -9.51 3.94 9.10
CA CYS A 18 -9.05 5.15 9.76
C CYS A 18 -8.08 5.99 8.89
N ARG A 19 -7.30 5.33 8.01
CA ARG A 19 -6.33 5.99 7.12
C ARG A 19 -6.96 6.68 5.91
N SER A 20 -8.22 6.38 5.61
CA SER A 20 -8.95 7.01 4.50
C SER A 20 -9.67 8.30 4.92
N ILE A 21 -9.56 8.71 6.18
CA ILE A 21 -10.14 9.98 6.68
C ILE A 21 -9.23 11.18 6.36
N PRO A 22 -7.93 11.17 6.74
CA PRO A 22 -7.02 12.29 6.48
C PRO A 22 -6.63 12.40 5.00
N ASP A 23 -6.03 13.52 4.63
CA ASP A 23 -5.57 13.82 3.27
C ASP A 23 -4.25 13.12 2.92
N GLY A 24 -4.13 12.64 1.68
CA GLY A 24 -2.86 12.28 1.07
C GLY A 24 -2.16 11.09 1.73
N PHE A 25 -0.93 11.31 2.16
CA PHE A 25 -0.07 10.30 2.74
C PHE A 25 -0.39 10.14 4.23
N THR A 26 -1.04 9.04 4.58
CA THR A 26 -1.60 8.88 5.93
C THR A 26 -0.89 7.77 6.71
N GLU A 27 -0.59 8.07 7.97
CA GLU A 27 -0.12 7.10 8.95
C GLU A 27 -1.24 6.74 9.93
N TRP A 28 -1.33 5.47 10.34
CA TRP A 28 -2.09 5.07 11.52
C TRP A 28 -1.15 4.94 12.72
N LEU A 29 -1.33 5.82 13.70
CA LEU A 29 -0.66 5.74 14.99
C LEU A 29 -1.23 4.57 15.78
N THR A 30 -0.38 3.63 16.19
CA THR A 30 -0.84 2.44 16.94
C THR A 30 -1.47 2.80 18.27
N GLY A 31 -0.94 3.83 18.95
CA GLY A 31 -1.41 4.28 20.26
C GLY A 31 -1.09 3.29 21.37
N THR A 32 -1.49 3.64 22.59
CA THR A 32 -1.47 2.80 23.79
C THR A 32 -2.88 2.49 24.29
N CYS A 33 -3.89 3.22 23.81
CA CYS A 33 -5.29 3.06 24.13
C CYS A 33 -6.18 3.40 22.92
N ASN A 34 -7.49 3.38 23.12
CA ASN A 34 -8.44 3.72 22.05
C ASN A 34 -8.28 5.17 21.53
N ASP A 35 -7.99 6.10 22.44
CA ASP A 35 -8.09 7.54 22.19
C ASP A 35 -6.82 8.13 21.55
N ASP A 36 -5.72 7.38 21.54
CA ASP A 36 -4.46 7.75 20.91
C ASP A 36 -4.11 6.87 19.70
N SER A 37 -4.96 5.91 19.34
CA SER A 37 -4.84 5.10 18.12
C SER A 37 -5.69 5.66 16.98
N TYR A 38 -5.12 6.51 16.14
CA TYR A 38 -5.84 7.20 15.07
C TYR A 38 -4.89 7.54 13.92
N SER A 39 -5.45 7.98 12.79
CA SER A 39 -4.66 8.36 11.63
C SER A 39 -4.39 9.85 11.54
N VAL A 40 -3.21 10.17 11.02
CA VAL A 40 -2.74 11.52 10.75
C VAL A 40 -2.15 11.61 9.36
N SER A 41 -2.33 12.74 8.69
CA SER A 41 -1.65 13.04 7.44
C SER A 41 -0.18 13.36 7.72
N ILE A 42 0.73 12.60 7.09
CA ILE A 42 2.16 12.93 6.98
C ILE A 42 2.34 14.11 6.02
N ALA A 43 1.61 14.07 4.90
CA ALA A 43 1.64 15.09 3.86
C ALA A 43 0.34 15.07 3.05
N ASN A 44 -0.09 16.24 2.57
CA ASN A 44 -1.30 16.36 1.75
C ASN A 44 -1.16 15.66 0.38
N SER A 45 -2.29 15.45 -0.31
CA SER A 45 -2.32 14.71 -1.59
C SER A 45 -1.55 15.36 -2.73
N GLU A 46 -1.37 16.67 -2.71
CA GLU A 46 -0.60 17.42 -3.72
C GLU A 46 0.90 17.47 -3.41
N TYR A 47 1.31 17.01 -2.23
CA TYR A 47 2.67 17.17 -1.74
C TYR A 47 3.69 16.41 -2.58
N PHE A 48 3.41 15.16 -2.90
CA PHE A 48 4.34 14.29 -3.63
C PHE A 48 3.58 13.52 -4.72
N GLU A 49 3.77 13.93 -5.96
CA GLU A 49 3.08 13.36 -7.12
C GLU A 49 3.69 11.99 -7.50
N ILE A 50 3.08 10.94 -6.96
CA ILE A 50 3.36 9.54 -7.28
C ILE A 50 2.11 8.94 -7.94
N TYR A 51 2.32 8.03 -8.87
CA TYR A 51 1.26 7.25 -9.48
C TYR A 51 1.27 5.83 -8.96
N ASP A 52 0.07 5.28 -8.76
CA ASP A 52 -0.18 3.88 -8.47
C ASP A 52 -0.88 3.24 -9.68
N LEU A 53 -0.17 2.35 -10.36
CA LEU A 53 -0.69 1.55 -11.46
C LEU A 53 -1.09 0.18 -10.91
N ILE A 54 -2.39 -0.02 -10.74
CA ILE A 54 -2.98 -1.24 -10.16
C ILE A 54 -3.15 -2.26 -11.27
N VAL A 55 -2.30 -3.27 -11.28
CA VAL A 55 -2.29 -4.36 -12.25
C VAL A 55 -3.21 -5.47 -11.76
N MET A 56 -4.31 -5.69 -12.48
CA MET A 56 -5.35 -6.63 -12.11
C MET A 56 -4.97 -8.05 -12.54
N VAL A 57 -4.63 -8.91 -11.59
CA VAL A 57 -4.16 -10.28 -11.85
C VAL A 57 -5.29 -11.31 -11.84
N LYS A 58 -6.19 -11.25 -10.86
CA LYS A 58 -7.32 -12.19 -10.76
C LYS A 58 -8.54 -11.49 -10.14
N LYS A 59 -9.73 -11.76 -10.69
CA LYS A 59 -11.01 -11.22 -10.20
C LYS A 59 -11.75 -12.17 -9.25
N GLU A 60 -11.19 -13.34 -8.96
CA GLU A 60 -11.82 -14.33 -8.08
C GLU A 60 -11.72 -13.93 -6.61
N LYS A 61 -12.73 -14.36 -5.81
CA LYS A 61 -12.80 -14.05 -4.38
C LYS A 61 -11.58 -14.60 -3.65
N LYS A 62 -11.09 -13.83 -2.67
CA LYS A 62 -10.05 -14.28 -1.74
C LYS A 62 -10.48 -15.61 -1.09
N GLU A 63 -9.61 -16.62 -1.11
CA GLU A 63 -9.87 -17.89 -0.41
C GLU A 63 -9.94 -17.71 1.12
N VAL A 64 -9.17 -16.75 1.66
CA VAL A 64 -9.13 -16.44 3.09
C VAL A 64 -9.25 -14.93 3.30
N SER A 65 -10.09 -14.51 4.25
CA SER A 65 -10.21 -13.10 4.62
C SER A 65 -8.92 -12.59 5.27
N SER A 66 -8.63 -11.28 5.15
CA SER A 66 -7.44 -10.69 5.76
C SER A 66 -7.41 -10.88 7.28
N THR A 67 -8.57 -10.77 7.95
CA THR A 67 -8.70 -10.99 9.40
C THR A 67 -8.29 -12.41 9.79
N ALA A 68 -8.85 -13.42 9.11
CA ALA A 68 -8.53 -14.82 9.41
C ALA A 68 -7.07 -15.17 9.08
N GLY A 69 -6.48 -14.52 8.06
CA GLY A 69 -5.06 -14.67 7.73
C GLY A 69 -4.14 -14.13 8.83
N MET A 70 -4.48 -12.97 9.41
CA MET A 70 -3.66 -12.29 10.43
C MET A 70 -3.63 -13.00 11.79
N GLU A 71 -4.65 -13.80 12.11
CA GLU A 71 -4.74 -14.52 13.39
C GLU A 71 -3.85 -15.78 13.44
N LYS A 72 -3.32 -16.24 12.31
CA LYS A 72 -2.46 -17.42 12.28
C LYS A 72 -1.10 -17.11 12.88
N PHE A 73 -0.68 -17.95 13.84
CA PHE A 73 0.64 -17.84 14.46
C PHE A 73 1.77 -17.91 13.41
N ASN A 74 2.79 -17.07 13.59
CA ASN A 74 3.99 -17.11 12.77
C ASN A 74 5.23 -16.58 13.53
N PRO A 75 6.33 -17.36 13.63
CA PRO A 75 7.57 -16.87 14.23
C PRO A 75 8.21 -15.68 13.49
N TYR A 76 8.10 -15.60 12.15
CA TYR A 76 8.61 -14.48 11.35
C TYR A 76 7.85 -13.17 11.60
N PHE A 77 6.67 -13.21 12.22
CA PHE A 77 5.96 -12.01 12.63
C PHE A 77 6.80 -11.19 13.63
N TYR A 78 7.55 -11.83 14.53
CA TYR A 78 8.43 -11.14 15.46
C TYR A 78 9.59 -10.43 14.76
N ALA A 79 10.16 -11.03 13.71
CA ALA A 79 11.15 -10.37 12.89
C ALA A 79 10.55 -9.12 12.23
N ARG A 80 9.37 -9.24 11.60
CA ARG A 80 8.65 -8.10 11.02
C ARG A 80 8.38 -7.00 12.05
N LEU A 81 7.94 -7.34 13.26
CA LEU A 81 7.72 -6.38 14.35
C LEU A 81 9.01 -5.64 14.76
N ALA A 82 10.16 -6.31 14.73
CA ALA A 82 11.43 -5.70 15.09
C ALA A 82 11.88 -4.62 14.08
N GLU A 83 11.53 -4.75 12.80
CA GLU A 83 11.94 -3.82 11.74
C GLU A 83 10.86 -2.80 11.35
N VAL A 84 9.58 -3.02 11.67
CA VAL A 84 8.47 -2.19 11.15
C VAL A 84 8.61 -0.71 11.53
N ASN A 85 9.03 -0.41 12.75
CA ASN A 85 9.18 0.98 13.21
C ASN A 85 10.30 1.72 12.47
N GLU A 86 11.42 1.03 12.22
CA GLU A 86 12.53 1.58 11.46
C GLU A 86 12.16 1.75 9.98
N ASN A 87 11.55 0.73 9.37
CA ASN A 87 11.07 0.81 7.98
C ASN A 87 10.07 1.98 7.82
N LEU A 88 9.16 2.16 8.78
CA LEU A 88 8.20 3.27 8.78
C LEU A 88 8.89 4.64 8.86
N ASN A 89 9.97 4.78 9.64
CA ASN A 89 10.77 6.02 9.66
C ASN A 89 11.36 6.34 8.28
N PHE A 90 11.86 5.33 7.56
CA PHE A 90 12.36 5.53 6.20
C PHE A 90 11.25 5.87 5.21
N VAL A 91 10.06 5.28 5.35
CA VAL A 91 8.87 5.66 4.55
C VAL A 91 8.48 7.12 4.82
N ARG A 92 8.37 7.54 6.09
CA ARG A 92 8.09 8.93 6.46
C ARG A 92 9.12 9.89 5.85
N LYS A 93 10.41 9.56 5.98
CA LYS A 93 11.51 10.35 5.40
C LYS A 93 11.41 10.41 3.88
N GLY A 94 11.12 9.28 3.22
CA GLY A 94 10.92 9.20 1.77
C GLY A 94 9.80 10.10 1.28
N ILE A 95 8.70 10.18 2.04
CA ILE A 95 7.59 11.09 1.73
C ILE A 95 8.00 12.55 1.94
N ILE A 96 8.51 12.90 3.13
CA ILE A 96 8.87 14.29 3.51
C ILE A 96 9.96 14.87 2.60
N GLU A 97 10.94 14.06 2.21
CA GLU A 97 12.04 14.52 1.35
C GLU A 97 11.72 14.37 -0.15
N LYS A 98 10.52 13.88 -0.50
CA LYS A 98 10.15 13.46 -1.87
C LYS A 98 11.18 12.52 -2.50
N ASN A 99 11.81 11.69 -1.68
CA ASN A 99 12.81 10.72 -2.08
C ASN A 99 12.10 9.42 -2.49
N PHE A 100 11.73 9.36 -3.78
CA PHE A 100 10.98 8.23 -4.33
C PHE A 100 11.72 6.90 -4.19
N LYS A 101 13.04 6.91 -4.40
CA LYS A 101 13.90 5.75 -4.22
C LYS A 101 13.76 5.16 -2.82
N LEU A 102 13.86 6.01 -1.80
CA LEU A 102 13.76 5.60 -0.40
C LEU A 102 12.36 5.07 -0.08
N LEU A 103 11.31 5.82 -0.45
CA LEU A 103 9.92 5.41 -0.24
C LEU A 103 9.64 4.05 -0.89
N GLY A 104 9.96 3.91 -2.18
CA GLY A 104 9.70 2.70 -2.94
C GLY A 104 10.47 1.49 -2.44
N THR A 105 11.76 1.67 -2.08
CA THR A 105 12.57 0.58 -1.53
C THR A 105 11.97 0.01 -0.24
N TYR A 106 11.50 0.88 0.67
CA TYR A 106 10.90 0.43 1.92
C TYR A 106 9.45 -0.06 1.75
N ALA A 107 8.72 0.44 0.76
CA ALA A 107 7.43 -0.13 0.38
C ALA A 107 7.56 -1.58 -0.13
N GLU A 108 8.51 -1.85 -1.04
CA GLU A 108 8.80 -3.22 -1.52
C GLU A 108 9.30 -4.12 -0.38
N LYS A 109 10.20 -3.62 0.47
CA LYS A 109 10.73 -4.37 1.62
C LYS A 109 9.59 -4.77 2.57
N ASP A 110 8.70 -3.84 2.89
CA ASP A 110 7.56 -4.12 3.78
C ASP A 110 6.57 -5.10 3.15
N CYS A 111 6.29 -4.97 1.84
CA CYS A 111 5.48 -5.90 1.07
C CYS A 111 6.04 -7.34 1.17
N ILE A 112 7.32 -7.53 0.86
CA ILE A 112 7.97 -8.86 0.91
C ILE A 112 7.96 -9.42 2.35
N SER A 113 8.24 -8.58 3.34
CA SER A 113 8.21 -8.97 4.76
C SER A 113 6.80 -9.44 5.17
N MET A 114 5.75 -8.71 4.81
CA MET A 114 4.37 -9.10 5.08
C MET A 114 4.02 -10.44 4.43
N HIS A 115 4.31 -10.59 3.13
CA HIS A 115 4.00 -11.84 2.40
C HIS A 115 4.82 -13.03 2.89
N THR A 116 6.05 -12.82 3.35
CA THR A 116 6.87 -13.88 3.99
C THR A 116 6.19 -14.40 5.27
N VAL A 117 5.61 -13.49 6.07
CA VAL A 117 4.79 -13.89 7.22
C VAL A 117 3.54 -14.65 6.74
N MET A 118 2.84 -14.19 5.71
CA MET A 118 1.63 -14.91 5.27
C MET A 118 1.95 -16.33 4.72
N MET A 119 3.00 -16.45 3.90
CA MET A 119 3.43 -17.71 3.29
C MET A 119 3.87 -18.74 4.33
N ASN A 120 4.60 -18.32 5.36
CA ASN A 120 5.02 -19.25 6.42
C ASN A 120 3.85 -19.73 7.30
N SER A 121 2.70 -19.04 7.26
CA SER A 121 1.43 -19.50 7.84
C SER A 121 0.55 -20.29 6.86
N GLY A 122 1.10 -20.65 5.69
CA GLY A 122 0.41 -21.40 4.64
C GLY A 122 -0.60 -20.57 3.83
N LEU A 123 -0.55 -19.24 3.90
CA LEU A 123 -1.34 -18.36 3.03
C LEU A 123 -0.49 -17.84 1.88
N PHE A 124 -0.88 -18.16 0.65
CA PHE A 124 -0.27 -17.64 -0.56
C PHE A 124 -1.24 -16.68 -1.24
N TYR A 125 -0.92 -15.38 -1.21
CA TYR A 125 -1.67 -14.36 -1.95
C TYR A 125 -1.14 -14.16 -3.36
N TRP A 126 0.14 -14.45 -3.59
CA TRP A 126 0.79 -14.30 -4.88
C TRP A 126 0.46 -15.46 -5.81
N GLU A 127 0.18 -15.13 -7.05
CA GLU A 127 0.03 -16.07 -8.15
C GLU A 127 1.26 -15.99 -9.08
N PRO A 128 1.46 -16.95 -10.01
CA PRO A 128 2.55 -16.89 -10.97
C PRO A 128 2.63 -15.55 -11.73
N GLU A 129 1.48 -14.99 -12.06
CA GLU A 129 1.31 -13.69 -12.70
C GLU A 129 1.79 -12.52 -11.82
N THR A 130 1.52 -12.58 -10.51
CA THR A 130 2.05 -11.60 -9.53
C THR A 130 3.57 -11.58 -9.58
N LEU A 131 4.21 -12.75 -9.56
CA LEU A 131 5.67 -12.89 -9.65
C LEU A 131 6.22 -12.41 -11.01
N LYS A 132 5.48 -12.64 -12.11
CA LYS A 132 5.85 -12.15 -13.44
C LYS A 132 5.92 -10.63 -13.45
N ILE A 133 4.94 -9.94 -12.87
CA ILE A 133 4.89 -8.48 -12.77
C ILE A 133 6.03 -7.96 -11.89
N MET A 134 6.27 -8.56 -10.71
CA MET A 134 7.38 -8.18 -9.83
C MET A 134 8.74 -8.23 -10.54
N LYS A 135 8.97 -9.28 -11.32
CA LYS A 135 10.20 -9.43 -12.12
C LYS A 135 10.32 -8.35 -13.20
N GLU A 136 9.22 -7.96 -13.84
CA GLU A 136 9.25 -6.87 -14.81
C GLU A 136 9.51 -5.51 -14.12
N VAL A 137 8.93 -5.23 -12.96
CA VAL A 137 9.25 -4.02 -12.17
C VAL A 137 10.75 -3.95 -11.85
N TRP A 138 11.36 -5.06 -11.42
CA TRP A 138 12.81 -5.11 -11.21
C TRP A 138 13.62 -4.93 -12.49
N ASN A 139 13.15 -5.48 -13.61
CA ASN A 139 13.79 -5.32 -14.91
C ASN A 139 13.74 -3.86 -15.37
N LEU A 140 12.58 -3.20 -15.27
CA LEU A 140 12.40 -1.77 -15.56
C LEU A 140 13.36 -0.92 -14.72
N ARG A 141 13.43 -1.18 -13.41
CA ARG A 141 14.35 -0.46 -12.50
C ARG A 141 15.82 -0.64 -12.87
N LYS A 142 16.22 -1.85 -13.29
CA LYS A 142 17.59 -2.11 -13.79
C LYS A 142 17.91 -1.34 -15.07
N ASN A 143 16.90 -1.07 -15.90
CA ASN A 143 17.02 -0.33 -17.15
C ASN A 143 16.76 1.19 -16.98
N GLY A 144 16.81 1.70 -15.74
CA GLY A 144 16.72 3.14 -15.45
C GLY A 144 15.29 3.68 -15.37
N ILE A 145 14.26 2.84 -15.45
CA ILE A 145 12.87 3.24 -15.24
C ILE A 145 12.55 2.99 -13.76
N GLU A 146 12.64 4.04 -12.95
CA GLU A 146 12.42 3.94 -11.51
C GLU A 146 10.93 3.68 -11.19
N CYS A 147 10.65 2.47 -10.74
CA CYS A 147 9.35 2.00 -10.25
C CYS A 147 9.54 0.93 -9.17
N TYR A 148 8.50 0.74 -8.36
CA TYR A 148 8.47 -0.17 -7.21
C TYR A 148 7.11 -0.86 -7.11
N PHE A 149 7.01 -1.97 -6.39
CA PHE A 149 5.71 -2.61 -6.14
C PHE A 149 5.32 -2.69 -4.67
N THR A 150 4.01 -2.78 -4.43
CA THR A 150 3.43 -3.31 -3.19
C THR A 150 2.22 -4.18 -3.52
N ILE A 151 1.88 -5.11 -2.64
CA ILE A 151 0.85 -6.13 -2.85
C ILE A 151 0.13 -6.34 -1.52
N ASP A 152 -1.20 -6.19 -1.53
CA ASP A 152 -2.05 -6.42 -0.37
C ASP A 152 -2.36 -7.93 -0.17
N ALA A 153 -3.39 -8.24 0.61
CA ALA A 153 -3.93 -9.60 0.74
C ALA A 153 -4.67 -10.06 -0.53
N GLY A 154 -3.95 -10.28 -1.62
CA GLY A 154 -4.45 -10.76 -2.92
C GLY A 154 -3.37 -10.70 -4.00
N PRO A 155 -3.68 -11.09 -5.26
CA PRO A 155 -2.66 -11.23 -6.30
C PRO A 155 -2.38 -9.94 -7.11
N ASN A 156 -3.23 -8.91 -6.97
CA ASN A 156 -3.09 -7.65 -7.70
C ASN A 156 -1.82 -6.91 -7.26
N VAL A 157 -1.13 -6.30 -8.23
CA VAL A 157 0.13 -5.60 -7.98
C VAL A 157 -0.08 -4.11 -8.13
N HIS A 158 0.27 -3.35 -7.11
CA HIS A 158 0.33 -1.89 -7.15
C HIS A 158 1.74 -1.49 -7.58
N VAL A 159 1.89 -0.93 -8.78
CA VAL A 159 3.19 -0.47 -9.29
C VAL A 159 3.28 1.05 -9.10
N LEU A 160 4.13 1.45 -8.17
CA LEU A 160 4.42 2.84 -7.85
C LEU A 160 5.45 3.41 -8.82
N CYS A 161 5.19 4.59 -9.37
CA CYS A 161 6.13 5.31 -10.24
C CYS A 161 5.96 6.83 -10.16
N LEU A 162 6.98 7.58 -10.60
CA LEU A 162 6.86 9.03 -10.80
C LEU A 162 6.20 9.34 -12.14
N HIS A 163 5.61 10.54 -12.25
CA HIS A 163 4.98 11.03 -13.47
C HIS A 163 5.84 10.79 -14.73
N ALA A 164 7.14 11.09 -14.65
CA ALA A 164 8.09 10.95 -15.77
C ALA A 164 8.27 9.51 -16.29
N HIS A 165 7.97 8.50 -15.47
CA HIS A 165 8.09 7.08 -15.85
C HIS A 165 6.73 6.40 -16.10
N LYS A 166 5.63 7.04 -15.70
CA LYS A 166 4.29 6.44 -15.68
C LYS A 166 3.89 5.79 -17.00
N GLU A 167 3.96 6.52 -18.12
CA GLU A 167 3.56 5.98 -19.42
C GLU A 167 4.44 4.81 -19.87
N LYS A 168 5.75 4.88 -19.63
CA LYS A 168 6.69 3.78 -19.94
C LYS A 168 6.41 2.53 -19.09
N VAL A 169 6.14 2.71 -17.79
CA VAL A 169 5.79 1.59 -16.91
C VAL A 169 4.48 0.96 -17.37
N LYS A 170 3.46 1.79 -17.66
CA LYS A 170 2.15 1.33 -18.13
C LYS A 170 2.24 0.55 -19.44
N GLU A 171 2.95 1.07 -20.44
CA GLU A 171 3.20 0.40 -21.72
C GLU A 171 3.80 -1.00 -21.51
N ARG A 172 4.88 -1.08 -20.71
CA ARG A 172 5.61 -2.33 -20.45
C ARG A 172 4.81 -3.36 -19.69
N ILE A 173 3.97 -2.93 -18.76
CA ILE A 173 3.06 -3.83 -18.06
C ILE A 173 1.89 -4.25 -18.96
N SER A 174 1.39 -3.37 -19.84
CA SER A 174 0.33 -3.71 -20.80
C SER A 174 0.75 -4.77 -21.80
N GLU A 175 2.04 -4.86 -22.17
CA GLU A 175 2.60 -5.96 -22.98
C GLU A 175 2.39 -7.34 -22.32
N LEU A 176 2.14 -7.39 -21.01
CA LEU A 176 1.85 -8.63 -20.28
C LEU A 176 0.37 -9.05 -20.34
N ASN A 177 -0.49 -8.27 -21.01
CA ASN A 177 -1.94 -8.48 -21.18
C ASN A 177 -2.78 -8.40 -19.89
N PHE A 178 -2.43 -7.46 -18.99
CA PHE A 178 -3.23 -7.17 -17.79
C PHE A 178 -4.05 -5.89 -17.94
N GLU A 179 -5.22 -5.86 -17.29
CA GLU A 179 -5.97 -4.62 -17.05
C GLU A 179 -5.22 -3.76 -16.02
N ILE A 180 -5.08 -2.46 -16.29
CA ILE A 180 -4.37 -1.52 -15.42
C ILE A 180 -5.32 -0.37 -15.05
N LEU A 181 -5.52 -0.18 -13.74
CA LEU A 181 -6.17 1.02 -13.21
C LEU A 181 -5.09 2.03 -12.78
N GLU A 182 -5.32 3.30 -13.04
CA GLU A 182 -4.40 4.38 -12.70
C GLU A 182 -4.97 5.21 -11.55
N SER A 183 -4.16 5.44 -10.52
CA SER A 183 -4.52 6.25 -9.37
C SER A 183 -3.36 7.16 -8.95
N LYS A 184 -3.69 8.15 -8.14
CA LYS A 184 -2.76 9.11 -7.52
C LYS A 184 -3.18 9.35 -6.06
N PRO A 185 -2.32 9.92 -5.20
CA PRO A 185 -2.72 10.34 -3.86
C PRO A 185 -4.04 11.12 -3.87
N GLY A 186 -4.98 10.65 -3.05
CA GLY A 186 -6.34 11.17 -2.97
C GLY A 186 -6.53 12.16 -1.83
N GLY A 187 -7.49 13.06 -2.01
CA GLY A 187 -7.89 14.02 -0.98
C GLY A 187 -8.57 13.37 0.22
N LYS A 188 -8.68 14.14 1.33
CA LYS A 188 -9.43 13.73 2.52
C LYS A 188 -10.89 13.37 2.26
N ALA A 189 -11.47 12.61 3.19
CA ALA A 189 -12.92 12.37 3.22
C ALA A 189 -13.69 13.70 3.22
N ARG A 190 -14.71 13.79 2.36
CA ARG A 190 -15.53 15.00 2.19
C ARG A 190 -17.00 14.64 2.03
N VAL A 191 -17.86 15.56 2.45
CA VAL A 191 -19.30 15.50 2.15
C VAL A 191 -19.50 16.01 0.73
N ILE A 192 -20.27 15.28 -0.06
CA ILE A 192 -20.73 15.70 -1.39
C ILE A 192 -22.18 16.21 -1.26
N LYS A 193 -22.59 17.13 -2.14
CA LYS A 193 -23.95 17.69 -2.15
C LYS A 193 -24.97 16.79 -2.85
N GLU A 194 -24.48 15.78 -3.56
CA GLU A 194 -25.31 14.80 -4.25
C GLU A 194 -25.68 13.73 -3.25
N ASP A 195 -26.95 13.70 -2.87
CA ASP A 195 -27.51 12.61 -2.11
C ASP A 195 -27.62 11.37 -3.01
N LEU A 196 -27.39 10.20 -2.42
CA LEU A 196 -27.56 8.91 -3.11
C LEU A 196 -29.05 8.50 -3.24
N PHE A 197 -29.96 9.35 -2.73
CA PHE A 197 -31.42 9.16 -2.70
C PHE A 197 -32.14 10.49 -2.88
#